data_AF-A0A453EU79-F1
#
_entry.id   AF-A0A453EU79-F1
#
_cell.length_a   1.000
_cell.length_b   1.000
_cell.length_c   1.000
_cell.angle_alpha   90.00
_cell.angle_beta   90.00
_cell.angle_gamma   90.00
#
_symmetry.space_group_name_H-M   'P 1'
#
loop_
_entity.id
_entity.type
_entity.pdbx_description
1 polymer ?
#
loop_
_entity_poly.entity_id
_entity_poly.type
_entity_poly.pdbx_seq_one_letter_code
_entity_poly.pdbx_strand_id
1 'polypeptide(L)'
;LKANIGPGTPRESWDLGKLIAKVQQYCYLLNDLTPELLESKCSSYEDLQEYLRTRGREAYFQKAEIVEKQAPGLMKEAERFLILSNIDKLWKEHLQALKFVQQAVGLRGYAQRDPLIEYKLEGYNLFLDMMAQIRRNVIYSVYQFKPVMKKQEEESSEKKDPKKNLQKGAKKLGAAQAAS
;
A
#
# COMPACT_ATOMS: atom_id res chain seq x y z
N LEU A 1 6.87 -16.32 -4.46
CA LEU A 1 6.70 -17.06 -3.18
C LEU A 1 6.98 -18.51 -3.47
N LYS A 2 8.00 -19.09 -2.84
CA LYS A 2 8.30 -20.53 -2.92
C LYS A 2 7.42 -21.29 -1.92
N ALA A 3 6.10 -21.16 -2.04
CA ALA A 3 5.17 -21.92 -1.20
C ALA A 3 5.00 -23.36 -1.71
N ASN A 4 5.69 -23.75 -2.80
CA ASN A 4 5.57 -25.05 -3.45
C ASN A 4 4.10 -25.43 -3.73
N ILE A 5 3.28 -24.47 -4.16
CA ILE A 5 1.89 -24.69 -4.55
C ILE A 5 1.77 -24.35 -6.03
N GLY A 6 1.33 -25.32 -6.82
CA GLY A 6 1.13 -25.20 -8.25
C GLY A 6 0.29 -26.36 -8.78
N PRO A 7 -0.26 -26.24 -10.00
CA PRO A 7 -1.19 -27.22 -10.56
C PRO A 7 -0.58 -28.62 -10.75
N GLY A 8 0.75 -28.71 -10.88
CA GLY A 8 1.47 -29.99 -11.00
C GLY A 8 2.10 -30.49 -9.70
N THR A 9 1.88 -29.80 -8.57
CA THR A 9 2.54 -30.14 -7.30
C THR A 9 1.62 -31.01 -6.44
N PRO A 10 2.07 -32.20 -5.97
CA PRO A 10 1.25 -33.07 -5.12
C PRO A 10 0.77 -32.33 -3.87
N ARG A 11 -0.49 -32.56 -3.49
CA ARG A 11 -1.14 -31.88 -2.37
C ARG A 11 -0.39 -32.03 -1.04
N GLU A 12 0.22 -33.19 -0.82
CA GLU A 12 1.03 -33.51 0.37
C GLU A 12 2.25 -32.61 0.54
N SER A 13 2.75 -32.03 -0.56
CA SER A 13 3.92 -31.15 -0.57
C SER A 13 3.58 -29.66 -0.44
N TRP A 14 2.29 -29.34 -0.30
CA TRP A 14 1.85 -27.95 -0.15
C TRP A 14 2.15 -27.41 1.23
N ASP A 15 2.90 -26.31 1.28
CA ASP A 15 3.16 -25.60 2.52
C ASP A 15 2.06 -24.55 2.79
N LEU A 16 0.93 -25.02 3.30
CA LEU A 16 -0.23 -24.16 3.64
C LEU A 16 0.12 -23.15 4.73
N GLY A 17 1.00 -23.51 5.67
CA GLY A 17 1.45 -22.61 6.73
C GLY A 17 2.16 -21.38 6.16
N LYS A 18 3.11 -21.56 5.24
CA LYS A 18 3.79 -20.43 4.57
C LYS A 18 2.85 -19.63 3.69
N LEU A 19 1.89 -20.27 3.02
CA LEU A 19 0.88 -19.58 2.23
C LEU A 19 0.05 -18.65 3.11
N ILE A 20 -0.53 -19.19 4.19
CA ILE A 20 -1.39 -18.46 5.13
C ILE A 20 -0.61 -17.29 5.73
N ALA A 21 0.59 -17.54 6.26
CA ALA A 21 1.43 -16.50 6.86
C ALA A 21 1.67 -15.34 5.88
N LYS A 22 1.88 -15.65 4.59
CA LYS A 22 2.08 -14.61 3.59
C LYS A 22 0.79 -13.88 3.24
N VAL A 23 -0.32 -14.59 3.05
CA VAL A 23 -1.61 -13.98 2.75
C VAL A 23 -2.04 -13.02 3.86
N GLN A 24 -1.85 -13.44 5.12
CA GLN A 24 -2.13 -12.62 6.31
C GLN A 24 -1.23 -11.38 6.40
N GLN A 25 0.03 -11.46 5.95
CA GLN A 25 0.91 -10.29 5.84
C GLN A 25 0.33 -9.22 4.89
N TYR A 26 -0.31 -9.63 3.80
CA TYR A 26 -0.93 -8.71 2.85
C TYR A 26 -2.31 -8.23 3.29
N CYS A 27 -3.11 -9.10 3.91
CA CYS A 27 -4.47 -8.81 4.32
C CYS A 27 -4.71 -9.30 5.75
N TYR A 28 -4.73 -8.38 6.71
CA TYR A 28 -4.96 -8.71 8.12
C TYR A 28 -6.37 -9.25 8.41
N LEU A 29 -7.32 -9.04 7.48
CA LEU A 29 -8.71 -9.52 7.60
C LEU A 29 -8.86 -11.01 7.30
N LEU A 30 -7.78 -11.69 6.87
CA LEU A 30 -7.74 -13.13 6.61
C LEU A 30 -7.05 -13.91 7.74
N ASN A 31 -7.13 -13.39 8.96
CA ASN A 31 -6.53 -13.99 10.16
C ASN A 31 -7.24 -15.28 10.61
N ASP A 32 -8.42 -15.57 10.08
CA ASP A 32 -9.21 -16.77 10.35
C ASP A 32 -8.79 -17.99 9.52
N LEU A 33 -7.93 -17.81 8.50
CA LEU A 33 -7.43 -18.91 7.69
C LEU A 33 -6.52 -19.83 8.53
N THR A 34 -6.86 -21.11 8.56
CA THR A 34 -6.04 -22.18 9.14
C THR A 34 -5.76 -23.29 8.12
N PRO A 35 -4.68 -24.08 8.29
CA PRO A 35 -4.39 -25.21 7.39
C PRO A 35 -5.56 -26.19 7.32
N GLU A 36 -6.20 -26.50 8.45
CA GLU A 36 -7.31 -27.45 8.52
C GLU A 36 -8.54 -26.94 7.74
N LEU A 37 -8.81 -25.64 7.81
CA LEU A 37 -9.88 -25.01 7.04
C LEU A 37 -9.61 -25.12 5.54
N LEU A 38 -8.38 -24.85 5.10
CA LEU A 38 -8.01 -24.94 3.70
C LEU A 38 -8.05 -26.38 3.20
N GLU A 39 -7.60 -27.35 3.99
CA GLU A 39 -7.65 -28.77 3.65
C GLU A 39 -9.10 -29.30 3.58
N SER A 40 -9.97 -28.85 4.47
CA SER A 40 -11.39 -29.19 4.47
C SER A 40 -12.12 -28.63 3.25
N LYS A 41 -11.82 -27.38 2.87
CA LYS A 41 -12.57 -26.65 1.85
C LYS A 41 -12.03 -26.86 0.44
N CYS A 42 -10.75 -27.20 0.29
CA CYS A 42 -10.08 -27.22 -1.01
C CYS A 42 -9.59 -28.64 -1.32
N SER A 43 -10.04 -29.19 -2.45
CA SER A 43 -9.63 -30.51 -2.91
C SER A 43 -8.53 -30.45 -3.98
N SER A 44 -8.54 -29.39 -4.78
CA SER A 44 -7.61 -29.13 -5.88
C SER A 44 -6.92 -27.77 -5.77
N TYR A 45 -5.93 -27.53 -6.63
CA TYR A 45 -5.24 -26.24 -6.70
C TYR A 45 -6.20 -25.14 -7.16
N GLU A 46 -7.09 -25.47 -8.08
CA GLU A 46 -8.15 -24.62 -8.60
C GLU A 46 -9.13 -24.23 -7.49
N ASP A 47 -9.56 -25.19 -6.67
CA ASP A 47 -10.44 -24.91 -5.52
C ASP A 47 -9.77 -23.98 -4.51
N LEU A 48 -8.49 -24.23 -4.19
CA LEU A 48 -7.73 -23.38 -3.29
C LEU A 48 -7.61 -21.96 -3.84
N GLN A 49 -7.31 -21.83 -5.13
CA GLN A 49 -7.21 -20.53 -5.79
C GLN A 49 -8.55 -19.79 -5.76
N GLU A 50 -9.64 -20.46 -6.06
CA GLU A 50 -10.98 -19.84 -6.09
C GLU A 50 -11.48 -19.49 -4.69
N TYR A 51 -11.22 -20.35 -3.71
CA TYR A 51 -11.51 -20.08 -2.31
C TYR A 51 -10.78 -18.84 -1.82
N LEU A 52 -9.46 -18.74 -2.04
CA LEU A 52 -8.68 -17.58 -1.62
C LEU A 52 -9.08 -16.29 -2.36
N ARG A 53 -9.45 -16.38 -3.65
CA ARG A 53 -10.02 -15.24 -4.39
C ARG A 53 -11.32 -14.75 -3.78
N THR A 54 -12.21 -15.67 -3.43
CA THR A 54 -13.50 -15.37 -2.79
C THR A 54 -13.29 -14.70 -1.44
N ARG A 55 -12.46 -15.30 -0.58
CA ARG A 55 -12.06 -14.71 0.72
C ARG A 55 -11.43 -13.33 0.56
N GLY A 56 -10.58 -13.14 -0.44
CA GLY A 56 -10.00 -11.84 -0.77
C GLY A 56 -11.04 -10.79 -1.15
N ARG A 57 -12.07 -11.15 -1.95
CA ARG A 57 -13.17 -10.23 -2.29
C ARG A 57 -14.00 -9.85 -1.07
N GLU A 58 -14.32 -10.82 -0.23
CA GLU A 58 -15.05 -10.59 1.02
C GLU A 58 -14.28 -9.64 1.95
N ALA A 59 -12.98 -9.88 2.14
CA ALA A 59 -12.10 -9.01 2.91
C ALA A 59 -12.03 -7.59 2.33
N TYR A 60 -12.03 -7.46 1.00
CA TYR A 60 -12.09 -6.14 0.35
C TYR A 60 -13.40 -5.42 0.64
N PHE A 61 -14.56 -6.08 0.54
CA PHE A 61 -15.85 -5.45 0.85
C PHE A 61 -15.93 -5.02 2.32
N GLN A 62 -15.48 -5.87 3.25
CA GLN A 62 -15.39 -5.50 4.66
C GLN A 62 -14.47 -4.29 4.87
N LYS A 63 -13.31 -4.25 4.19
CA LYS A 63 -12.39 -3.12 4.25
C LYS A 63 -13.04 -1.84 3.72
N ALA A 64 -13.72 -1.92 2.58
CA ALA A 64 -14.42 -0.80 1.97
C ALA A 64 -15.48 -0.24 2.92
N GLU A 65 -16.32 -1.09 3.52
CA GLU A 65 -17.32 -0.65 4.51
C GLU A 65 -16.70 0.05 5.72
N ILE A 66 -15.56 -0.44 6.23
CA ILE A 66 -14.85 0.18 7.35
C ILE A 66 -14.37 1.60 6.98
N VAL A 67 -13.88 1.79 5.76
CA VAL A 67 -13.38 3.09 5.26
C VAL A 67 -14.54 4.04 4.94
N GLU A 68 -15.60 3.55 4.30
CA GLU A 68 -16.78 4.32 3.92
C GLU A 68 -17.54 4.85 5.15
N LYS A 69 -17.54 4.10 6.27
CA LYS A 69 -18.05 4.59 7.56
C LYS A 69 -17.32 5.81 8.09
N GLN A 70 -16.08 6.05 7.65
CA GLN A 70 -15.32 7.23 8.02
C GLN A 70 -15.72 8.41 7.15
N ALA A 71 -15.74 8.24 5.83
CA ALA A 71 -16.26 9.25 4.92
C ALA A 71 -16.81 8.60 3.64
N PRO A 72 -18.03 8.96 3.19
CA PRO A 72 -18.58 8.44 1.94
C PRO A 72 -17.70 8.77 0.72
N GLY A 73 -17.44 7.77 -0.12
CA GLY A 73 -16.59 7.87 -1.32
C GLY A 73 -15.09 7.77 -1.07
N LEU A 74 -14.65 7.74 0.19
CA LEU A 74 -13.24 7.77 0.55
C LEU A 74 -12.48 6.54 0.05
N MET A 75 -13.11 5.36 0.02
CA MET A 75 -12.44 4.15 -0.44
C MET A 75 -12.06 4.28 -1.93
N LYS A 76 -12.98 4.81 -2.75
CA LYS A 76 -12.75 5.03 -4.17
C LYS A 76 -11.62 6.04 -4.43
N GLU A 77 -11.57 7.11 -3.64
CA GLU A 77 -10.49 8.10 -3.72
C GLU A 77 -9.14 7.48 -3.30
N ALA A 78 -9.14 6.71 -2.21
CA ALA A 78 -7.96 6.02 -1.71
C ALA A 78 -7.43 5.03 -2.76
N GLU A 79 -8.27 4.23 -3.39
CA GLU A 79 -7.87 3.30 -4.45
C GLU A 79 -7.19 4.02 -5.62
N ARG A 80 -7.82 5.08 -6.13
CA ARG A 80 -7.26 5.87 -7.22
C ARG A 80 -5.89 6.41 -6.84
N PHE A 81 -5.79 7.01 -5.65
CA PHE A 81 -4.53 7.55 -5.16
C PHE A 81 -3.44 6.49 -5.02
N LEU A 82 -3.75 5.35 -4.37
CA LEU A 82 -2.80 4.28 -4.12
C LEU A 82 -2.33 3.61 -5.42
N ILE A 83 -3.22 3.40 -6.39
CA ILE A 83 -2.88 2.84 -7.69
C ILE A 83 -1.94 3.80 -8.44
N LEU A 84 -2.34 5.06 -8.59
CA LEU A 84 -1.55 6.05 -9.34
C LEU A 84 -0.17 6.28 -8.69
N SER A 85 -0.13 6.42 -7.36
CA SER A 85 1.13 6.62 -6.63
C SER A 85 2.11 5.46 -6.82
N ASN A 86 1.62 4.21 -6.80
CA ASN A 86 2.45 3.04 -7.02
C ASN A 86 2.94 2.92 -8.47
N ILE A 87 2.06 3.20 -9.45
CA ILE A 87 2.44 3.22 -10.87
C ILE A 87 3.51 4.27 -11.12
N ASP A 88 3.29 5.51 -10.67
CA ASP A 88 4.23 6.62 -10.90
C ASP A 88 5.60 6.34 -10.29
N LYS A 89 5.63 5.77 -9.07
CA LYS A 89 6.89 5.42 -8.40
C LYS A 89 7.63 4.33 -9.18
N LEU A 90 6.97 3.20 -9.46
CA LEU A 90 7.61 2.05 -10.08
C LEU A 90 7.96 2.29 -11.55
N TRP A 91 7.21 3.13 -12.25
CA TRP A 91 7.54 3.54 -13.61
C TRP A 91 8.83 4.36 -13.67
N LYS A 92 9.02 5.30 -12.73
CA LYS A 92 10.28 6.07 -12.63
C LYS A 92 11.47 5.16 -12.36
N GLU A 93 11.33 4.20 -11.45
CA GLU A 93 12.35 3.18 -11.16
C GLU A 93 12.63 2.30 -12.40
N HIS A 94 11.60 1.91 -13.14
CA HIS A 94 11.74 1.14 -14.39
C HIS A 94 12.48 1.93 -15.47
N LEU A 95 12.18 3.22 -15.66
CA LEU A 95 12.91 4.07 -16.61
C LEU A 95 14.39 4.20 -16.24
N GLN A 96 14.72 4.27 -14.94
CA GLN A 96 16.10 4.24 -14.47
C GLN A 96 16.76 2.89 -14.78
N ALA A 97 16.08 1.77 -14.50
CA ALA A 97 16.57 0.44 -14.80
C ALA A 97 16.85 0.23 -16.30
N LEU A 98 15.97 0.71 -17.18
CA LEU A 98 16.17 0.66 -18.64
C LEU A 98 17.42 1.42 -19.09
N LYS A 99 17.74 2.56 -18.47
CA LYS A 99 18.99 3.28 -18.77
C LYS A 99 20.22 2.46 -18.43
N PHE A 100 20.21 1.73 -17.32
CA PHE A 100 21.32 0.83 -16.96
C PHE A 100 21.45 -0.35 -17.93
N VAL A 101 20.33 -0.95 -18.34
CA VAL A 101 20.32 -2.02 -19.34
C VAL A 101 20.90 -1.51 -20.67
N GLN A 102 20.50 -0.33 -21.12
CA GLN A 102 21.04 0.28 -22.34
C GLN A 102 22.57 0.45 -22.30
N GLN A 103 23.11 0.90 -21.16
CA GLN A 103 24.56 1.03 -20.97
C GLN A 103 25.26 -0.34 -20.92
N ALA A 104 24.70 -1.29 -20.17
CA ALA A 104 25.29 -2.61 -19.98
C ALA A 104 25.34 -3.42 -21.30
N VAL A 105 24.26 -3.38 -22.08
CA VAL A 105 24.17 -4.09 -23.36
C VAL A 105 25.09 -3.46 -24.41
N GLY A 106 25.29 -2.14 -24.37
CA GLY A 106 26.32 -1.47 -25.17
C GLY A 106 27.74 -1.98 -24.90
N LEU A 107 28.06 -2.37 -23.66
CA LEU A 107 29.34 -2.98 -23.29
C LEU A 107 29.43 -4.47 -23.71
N ARG A 108 28.29 -5.18 -23.76
CA ARG A 108 28.21 -6.61 -24.13
C ARG A 108 28.18 -6.88 -25.63
N GLY A 109 27.99 -5.87 -26.47
CA GLY A 109 28.09 -6.00 -27.93
C GLY A 109 29.40 -6.60 -28.43
N TYR A 110 30.46 -6.60 -27.60
CA TYR A 110 31.72 -7.29 -27.87
C TYR A 110 31.62 -8.83 -27.83
N ALA A 111 30.56 -9.41 -27.26
CA ALA A 111 30.37 -10.86 -27.12
C ALA A 111 29.58 -11.51 -28.28
N GLN A 112 29.51 -10.87 -29.46
CA GLN A 112 28.80 -11.35 -30.66
C GLN A 112 27.29 -11.60 -30.49
N ARG A 113 26.66 -11.09 -29.43
CA ARG A 113 25.21 -11.09 -29.27
C ARG A 113 24.64 -9.75 -29.74
N ASP A 114 23.50 -9.80 -30.41
CA ASP A 114 22.82 -8.59 -30.91
C ASP A 114 22.35 -7.74 -29.72
N PRO A 115 22.93 -6.53 -29.53
CA PRO A 115 22.56 -5.63 -28.44
C PRO A 115 21.07 -5.29 -28.41
N LEU A 116 20.42 -5.21 -29.57
CA LEU A 116 19.01 -4.89 -29.64
C LEU A 116 18.14 -6.01 -29.08
N ILE A 117 18.53 -7.27 -29.31
CA ILE A 117 17.80 -8.45 -28.81
C ILE A 117 17.94 -8.55 -27.29
N GLU A 118 19.14 -8.37 -26.75
CA GLU A 118 19.36 -8.40 -25.30
C GLU A 118 18.59 -7.29 -24.58
N TYR A 119 18.63 -6.06 -25.12
CA TYR A 119 17.89 -4.93 -24.56
C TYR A 119 16.39 -5.21 -24.50
N LYS A 120 15.81 -5.77 -25.58
CA LYS A 120 14.38 -6.12 -25.62
C LYS A 120 14.03 -7.18 -24.58
N LEU A 121 14.86 -8.20 -24.45
CA LEU A 121 14.61 -9.32 -23.54
C LEU A 121 14.73 -8.90 -22.06
N GLU A 122 15.82 -8.21 -21.70
CA GLU A 122 15.99 -7.67 -20.34
C GLU A 122 14.93 -6.61 -20.02
N GLY A 123 14.64 -5.70 -20.96
CA GLY A 123 13.61 -4.67 -20.79
C GLY A 123 12.22 -5.26 -20.58
N TYR A 124 11.86 -6.32 -21.31
CA TYR A 124 10.59 -7.02 -21.12
C TYR A 124 10.50 -7.70 -19.74
N ASN A 125 11.56 -8.35 -19.29
CA ASN A 125 11.60 -8.96 -17.95
C ASN A 125 11.44 -7.90 -16.85
N LEU A 126 12.14 -6.77 -16.97
CA LEU A 126 11.98 -5.64 -16.05
C LEU A 126 10.55 -5.10 -16.04
N PHE A 127 9.88 -5.06 -17.19
CA PHE A 127 8.49 -4.63 -17.28
C PHE A 127 7.53 -5.61 -16.57
N LEU A 128 7.70 -6.91 -16.79
CA LEU A 128 6.89 -7.94 -16.10
C LEU A 128 7.06 -7.87 -14.59
N ASP A 129 8.30 -7.68 -14.12
CA ASP A 129 8.61 -7.53 -12.71
C ASP A 129 7.97 -6.27 -12.12
N MET A 130 8.08 -5.13 -12.82
CA MET A 130 7.42 -3.87 -12.43
C MET A 130 5.90 -4.08 -12.31
N MET A 131 5.25 -4.68 -13.30
CA MET A 131 3.80 -4.95 -13.28
C MET A 131 3.40 -5.90 -12.15
N ALA A 132 4.23 -6.90 -11.83
CA ALA A 132 4.00 -7.78 -10.69
C ALA A 132 4.16 -7.04 -9.35
N GLN A 133 5.14 -6.13 -9.24
CA GLN A 133 5.33 -5.28 -8.06
C GLN A 133 4.19 -4.30 -7.86
N ILE A 134 3.72 -3.62 -8.92
CA ILE A 134 2.55 -2.71 -8.87
C ILE A 134 1.35 -3.44 -8.26
N ARG A 135 1.00 -4.62 -8.79
CA ARG A 135 -0.12 -5.42 -8.29
C ARG A 135 0.02 -5.76 -6.80
N ARG A 136 1.20 -6.23 -6.37
CA ARG A 136 1.45 -6.59 -4.97
C ARG A 136 1.38 -5.38 -4.04
N ASN A 137 1.98 -4.26 -4.44
CA ASN A 137 2.04 -3.06 -3.61
C ASN A 137 0.67 -2.40 -3.48
N VAL A 138 -0.14 -2.37 -4.55
CA VAL A 138 -1.51 -1.86 -4.50
C VAL A 138 -2.35 -2.71 -3.56
N ILE A 139 -2.34 -4.04 -3.70
CA ILE A 139 -3.08 -4.96 -2.82
C ILE A 139 -2.68 -4.71 -1.36
N TYR A 140 -1.38 -4.67 -1.07
CA TYR A 140 -0.87 -4.39 0.27
C TYR A 140 -1.36 -3.03 0.81
N SER A 141 -1.22 -1.98 -0.01
CA SER A 141 -1.55 -0.62 0.39
C SER A 141 -3.05 -0.45 0.67
N VAL A 142 -3.91 -1.07 -0.14
CA VAL A 142 -5.38 -1.03 0.05
C VAL A 142 -5.77 -1.63 1.39
N TYR A 143 -5.23 -2.80 1.75
CA TYR A 143 -5.56 -3.42 3.03
C TYR A 143 -4.97 -2.66 4.22
N GLN A 144 -3.75 -2.13 4.09
CA GLN A 144 -3.10 -1.39 5.17
C GLN A 144 -3.56 0.06 5.31
N PHE A 145 -4.30 0.60 4.34
CA PHE A 145 -4.80 1.97 4.36
C PHE A 145 -5.64 2.24 5.61
N LYS A 146 -5.25 3.25 6.39
CA LYS A 146 -5.99 3.74 7.54
C LYS A 146 -6.18 5.25 7.37
N PRO A 147 -7.42 5.73 7.22
CA PRO A 147 -7.63 7.16 7.10
C PRO A 147 -7.26 7.86 8.40
N VAL A 148 -6.51 8.94 8.30
CA VAL A 148 -6.25 9.84 9.42
C VAL A 148 -7.09 11.08 9.17
N MET A 149 -8.20 11.20 9.88
CA MET A 149 -8.96 12.44 9.89
C MET A 149 -8.14 13.50 10.62
N LYS A 150 -7.68 14.52 9.90
CA LYS A 150 -7.29 15.76 10.57
C LYS A 150 -8.56 16.35 11.15
N LYS A 151 -8.72 16.27 12.49
CA LYS A 151 -9.62 17.19 13.19
C LYS A 151 -9.18 18.58 12.73
N GLN A 152 -10.06 19.27 12.02
CA GLN A 152 -9.96 20.71 11.94
C GLN A 152 -10.03 21.16 13.39
N GLU A 153 -8.88 21.50 13.98
CA GLU A 153 -8.87 22.49 15.03
C GLU A 153 -9.53 23.68 14.35
N GLU A 154 -10.81 23.88 14.67
CA GLU A 154 -11.45 25.15 14.51
C GLU A 154 -10.49 26.14 15.16
N GLU A 155 -9.73 26.87 14.34
CA GLU A 155 -9.28 28.18 14.69
C GLU A 155 -10.56 28.99 14.92
N SER A 156 -11.11 28.83 16.13
CA SER A 156 -11.55 29.95 16.93
C SER A 156 -10.36 30.92 16.97
N SER A 157 -10.20 31.67 15.89
CA SER A 157 -9.72 33.03 15.93
C SER A 157 -10.76 33.80 16.74
N GLU A 158 -10.76 33.54 18.05
CA GLU A 158 -11.25 34.48 19.03
C GLU A 158 -10.53 35.79 18.70
N LYS A 159 -11.28 36.70 18.09
CA LYS A 159 -10.91 38.09 17.94
C LYS A 159 -10.45 38.55 19.32
N LYS A 160 -9.13 38.57 19.55
CA LYS A 160 -8.52 39.23 20.70
C LYS A 160 -8.80 40.71 20.53
N ASP A 161 -9.95 41.15 21.04
CA ASP A 161 -10.29 42.57 21.15
C ASP A 161 -9.16 43.29 21.89
N PRO A 162 -8.40 44.19 21.23
CA PRO A 162 -7.23 44.84 21.84
C PRO A 162 -7.60 45.74 23.04
N LYS A 163 -8.87 46.11 23.18
CA LYS A 163 -9.33 47.13 24.12
C LYS A 163 -9.45 46.65 25.58
N LYS A 164 -9.41 45.34 25.86
CA LYS A 164 -9.54 44.84 27.25
C LYS A 164 -8.20 44.78 28.01
N ASN A 165 -7.06 44.84 27.31
CA ASN A 165 -5.73 44.81 27.94
C ASN A 165 -5.19 46.19 28.36
N LEU A 166 -5.66 47.29 27.75
CA LEU A 166 -5.22 48.63 28.15
C LEU A 166 -5.73 49.05 29.53
N GLN A 167 -6.94 48.64 29.93
CA GLN A 167 -7.50 48.97 31.25
C GLN A 167 -6.84 48.19 32.41
N LYS A 168 -6.33 46.98 32.14
CA LYS A 168 -5.61 46.19 33.16
C LYS A 168 -4.18 46.71 33.40
N GLY A 169 -3.52 47.26 32.37
CA GLY A 169 -2.20 47.90 32.51
C GLY A 169 -2.26 49.21 33.32
N ALA A 170 -3.23 50.08 33.01
CA ALA A 170 -3.37 51.38 33.68
C ALA A 170 -3.69 51.26 35.18
N LYS A 171 -4.50 50.26 35.59
CA LYS A 171 -4.77 50.00 37.02
C LYS A 171 -3.56 49.49 37.79
N LYS A 172 -2.61 48.80 37.15
CA LYS A 172 -1.39 48.31 37.80
C LYS A 172 -0.31 49.39 37.98
N LEU A 173 -0.19 50.34 37.04
CA LEU A 173 0.78 51.43 37.21
C LEU A 173 0.33 52.46 38.26
N GLY A 174 -0.96 52.78 38.36
CA GLY A 174 -1.46 53.72 39.37
C GLY A 174 -1.33 53.22 40.82
N ALA A 175 -1.35 51.90 41.04
CA ALA A 175 -1.21 51.32 42.38
C ALA A 175 0.26 51.25 42.87
N ALA A 176 1.24 51.30 41.96
CA ALA A 176 2.67 51.22 42.30
C ALA A 176 3.28 52.59 42.68
N GLN A 177 2.66 53.70 42.28
CA GLN A 177 3.14 55.06 42.59
C GLN A 177 2.57 55.64 43.89
N ALA A 178 1.63 54.97 44.56
CA ALA A 178 1.06 55.42 45.84
C ALA A 178 1.68 54.74 47.07
N ALA A 179 2.72 53.91 46.89
CA ALA A 179 3.35 53.11 47.94
C ALA A 179 4.87 53.35 48.08
N SER A 180 5.35 54.55 47.75
CA SER A 180 6.73 54.99 48.04
C SER A 180 6.76 56.39 48.59
#